data_AF-A0A168EDT3-F1
#
_entry.id   AF-A0A168EDT3-F1
#
_cell.length_a   1.000
_cell.length_b   1.000
_cell.length_c   1.000
_cell.angle_alpha   90.00
_cell.angle_beta   90.00
_cell.angle_gamma   90.00
#
_symmetry.space_group_name_H-M   'P 1'
#
loop_
_entity.id
_entity.type
_entity.pdbx_description
1 polymer ?
#
loop_
_entity_poly.entity_id
_entity_poly.type
_entity_poly.pdbx_seq_one_letter_code
_entity_poly.pdbx_strand_id
1 'polypeptide(L)'
;MRIFFRKQPPPPLDPDDVVVTSVEVLDRGLPITRIIHWSHGYTFLSGLESEGSRPVAVHFKHIADIDSTASNLTLKEGGIALRVMDLRGVPGNWKTYGPWSDEHLDELLQSGCIDDVHNDLTPWD
;
A
#
# COMPACT_ATOMS: atom_id res chain seq x y z
N MET A 1 -8.05 36.13 -8.15
CA MET A 1 -7.82 34.91 -8.96
C MET A 1 -7.99 33.71 -8.04
N ARG A 2 -9.07 32.93 -8.17
CA ARG A 2 -9.26 31.70 -7.39
C ARG A 2 -8.67 30.56 -8.19
N ILE A 3 -7.53 30.03 -7.74
CA ILE A 3 -6.90 28.85 -8.35
C ILE A 3 -7.70 27.64 -7.87
N PHE A 4 -8.48 27.04 -8.76
CA PHE A 4 -9.08 25.75 -8.52
C PHE A 4 -8.00 24.69 -8.78
N PHE A 5 -7.41 24.14 -7.72
CA PHE A 5 -6.72 22.86 -7.84
C PHE A 5 -7.80 21.83 -8.17
N ARG A 6 -7.90 21.43 -9.44
CA ARG A 6 -8.54 20.15 -9.75
C ARG A 6 -7.74 19.13 -8.94
N LYS A 7 -8.41 18.43 -8.01
CA LYS A 7 -7.86 17.24 -7.34
C LYS A 7 -7.68 16.19 -8.44
N GLN A 8 -6.61 16.29 -9.22
CA GLN A 8 -6.22 15.23 -10.12
C GLN A 8 -5.93 14.01 -9.23
N PRO A 9 -6.42 12.83 -9.64
CA PRO A 9 -5.95 11.63 -8.99
C PRO A 9 -4.41 11.62 -9.08
N PRO A 10 -3.75 11.17 -8.02
CA PRO A 10 -2.31 10.98 -8.01
C PRO A 10 -1.90 10.08 -9.17
N PRO A 11 -0.65 10.18 -9.65
CA PRO A 11 -0.17 9.31 -10.69
C PRO A 11 -0.23 7.85 -10.23
N PRO A 12 -0.46 6.90 -11.15
CA PRO A 12 -0.28 5.48 -10.87
C PRO A 12 1.17 5.21 -10.46
N LEU A 13 1.41 4.07 -9.82
CA LEU A 13 2.76 3.58 -9.52
C LEU A 13 3.61 3.52 -10.80
N ASP A 14 4.72 4.27 -10.84
CA ASP A 14 5.64 4.29 -11.98
C ASP A 14 6.61 3.10 -11.88
N PRO A 15 6.83 2.31 -12.94
CA PRO A 15 7.85 1.26 -12.96
C PRO A 15 9.26 1.69 -12.51
N ASP A 16 9.60 2.96 -12.68
CA ASP A 16 10.88 3.54 -12.25
C ASP A 16 10.89 4.00 -10.79
N ASP A 17 9.73 4.06 -10.12
CA ASP A 17 9.63 4.43 -8.70
C ASP A 17 10.41 3.45 -7.81
N VAL A 18 11.11 4.00 -6.83
CA VAL A 18 11.73 3.22 -5.74
C VAL A 18 10.72 3.09 -4.61
N VAL A 19 10.47 1.85 -4.22
CA VAL A 19 9.50 1.47 -3.18
C VAL A 19 10.20 0.67 -2.10
N VAL A 20 9.65 0.65 -0.90
CA VAL A 20 10.14 -0.17 0.22
C VAL A 20 9.28 -1.41 0.36
N THR A 21 9.91 -2.58 0.49
CA THR A 21 9.25 -3.84 0.82
C THR A 21 10.11 -4.67 1.78
N SER A 22 9.79 -5.93 2.05
CA SER A 22 10.61 -6.85 2.84
C SER A 22 11.37 -7.87 1.99
N VAL A 23 12.49 -8.38 2.51
CA VAL A 23 13.22 -9.50 1.89
C VAL A 23 12.32 -10.73 1.75
N GLU A 24 11.42 -11.02 2.70
CA GLU A 24 10.53 -12.18 2.57
C GLU A 24 9.56 -12.07 1.39
N VAL A 25 9.07 -10.86 1.08
CA VAL A 25 8.22 -10.64 -0.11
C VAL A 25 9.00 -10.99 -1.37
N LEU A 26 10.24 -10.52 -1.49
CA LEU A 26 11.06 -10.74 -2.68
C LEU A 26 11.54 -12.19 -2.81
N ASP A 27 12.14 -12.74 -1.77
CA ASP A 27 12.79 -14.06 -1.82
C ASP A 27 11.78 -15.21 -1.94
N ARG A 28 10.57 -15.04 -1.38
CA ARG A 28 9.53 -16.07 -1.35
C ARG A 28 8.38 -15.79 -2.32
N GLY A 29 8.40 -14.65 -3.02
CA GLY A 29 7.32 -14.23 -3.92
C GLY A 29 5.97 -14.13 -3.22
N LEU A 30 5.95 -13.56 -2.01
CA LEU A 30 4.70 -13.47 -1.24
C LEU A 30 3.76 -12.43 -1.85
N PRO A 31 2.43 -12.69 -1.84
CA PRO A 31 1.46 -11.70 -2.27
C PRO A 31 1.48 -10.50 -1.32
N ILE A 32 1.59 -9.30 -1.89
CA ILE A 32 1.54 -8.04 -1.14
C ILE A 32 0.11 -7.79 -0.69
N THR A 33 -0.16 -7.59 0.59
CA THR A 33 -1.54 -7.42 1.09
C THR A 33 -1.86 -5.98 1.45
N ARG A 34 -0.83 -5.14 1.60
CA ARG A 34 -0.96 -3.75 2.00
C ARG A 34 0.02 -2.89 1.22
N ILE A 35 -0.47 -1.76 0.73
CA ILE A 35 0.32 -0.72 0.08
C ILE A 35 0.00 0.60 0.77
N ILE A 36 1.03 1.32 1.19
CA ILE A 36 0.93 2.62 1.85
C ILE A 36 1.65 3.64 0.98
N HIS A 37 0.98 4.74 0.68
CA HIS A 37 1.57 5.87 -0.05
C HIS A 37 1.93 6.99 0.94
N TRP A 38 3.23 7.19 1.12
CA TRP A 38 3.83 8.26 1.91
C TRP A 38 4.12 9.49 1.07
N SER A 39 4.42 10.60 1.74
CA SER A 39 4.95 11.83 1.12
C SER A 39 6.22 11.64 0.28
N HIS A 40 6.95 10.52 0.45
CA HIS A 40 8.23 10.26 -0.21
C HIS A 40 8.25 8.96 -1.04
N GLY A 41 7.12 8.31 -1.25
CA GLY A 41 7.01 7.08 -2.05
C GLY A 41 6.13 6.03 -1.40
N TYR A 42 6.32 4.77 -1.79
CA TYR A 42 5.42 3.69 -1.38
C TYR A 42 6.10 2.65 -0.49
N THR A 43 5.32 2.08 0.41
CA THR A 43 5.70 0.89 1.20
C THR A 43 4.73 -0.25 0.94
N PHE A 44 5.27 -1.42 0.64
CA PHE A 44 4.52 -2.64 0.35
C PHE A 44 4.79 -3.70 1.39
N LEU A 45 3.72 -4.30 1.91
CA LEU A 45 3.78 -5.28 3.00
C LEU A 45 2.95 -6.50 2.66
N SER A 46 3.51 -7.68 2.94
CA SER A 46 2.77 -8.95 2.96
C SER A 46 2.19 -9.23 4.33
N GLY A 47 1.03 -9.89 4.38
CA GLY A 47 0.39 -10.33 5.62
C GLY A 47 1.11 -11.52 6.29
N LEU A 48 2.18 -12.03 5.68
CA LEU A 48 2.99 -13.14 6.17
C LEU A 48 4.41 -12.71 6.57
N GLU A 49 4.68 -11.39 6.64
CA GLU A 49 5.92 -10.87 7.20
C GLU A 49 6.06 -11.23 8.67
N SER A 50 7.28 -11.56 9.08
CA SER A 50 7.61 -11.85 10.47
C SER A 50 8.01 -10.57 11.18
N GLU A 51 7.98 -10.53 12.51
CA GLU A 51 8.44 -9.38 13.29
C GLU A 51 9.92 -9.02 13.00
N GLY A 52 10.71 -9.98 12.49
CA GLY A 52 12.10 -9.79 12.07
C GLY A 52 12.29 -9.45 10.59
N SER A 53 11.22 -9.21 9.84
CA SER A 53 11.27 -8.87 8.42
C SER A 53 12.16 -7.65 8.17
N ARG A 54 13.12 -7.79 7.24
CA ARG A 54 14.08 -6.71 6.93
C ARG A 54 13.58 -5.87 5.76
N PRO A 55 13.44 -4.55 5.91
CA PRO A 55 13.03 -3.69 4.82
C PRO A 55 14.15 -3.54 3.77
N VAL A 56 13.75 -3.45 2.52
CA VAL A 56 14.62 -3.27 1.35
C VAL A 56 13.97 -2.31 0.34
N ALA A 57 14.79 -1.45 -0.25
CA ALA A 57 14.36 -0.56 -1.32
C ALA A 57 14.59 -1.22 -2.68
N VAL A 58 13.56 -1.25 -3.53
CA VAL A 58 13.60 -1.85 -4.88
C VAL A 58 12.83 -0.99 -5.87
N HIS A 59 13.04 -1.19 -7.17
CA HIS A 59 12.17 -0.59 -8.18
C HIS A 59 10.82 -1.28 -8.22
N PHE A 60 9.76 -0.50 -8.47
CA PHE A 60 8.39 -1.00 -8.58
C PHE A 60 8.25 -2.12 -9.60
N LYS A 61 8.97 -2.06 -10.73
CA LYS A 61 8.96 -3.14 -11.74
C LYS A 61 9.26 -4.54 -11.16
N HIS A 62 10.17 -4.67 -10.19
CA HIS A 62 10.50 -5.96 -9.60
C HIS A 62 9.35 -6.51 -8.74
N ILE A 63 8.55 -5.61 -8.20
CA ILE A 63 7.34 -5.96 -7.46
C ILE A 63 6.19 -6.33 -8.40
N ALA A 64 6.03 -5.57 -9.50
CA ALA A 64 4.99 -5.84 -10.48
C ALA A 64 5.12 -7.25 -11.11
N ASP A 65 6.35 -7.79 -11.20
CA ASP A 65 6.59 -9.17 -11.61
C ASP A 65 6.08 -10.21 -10.59
N ILE A 66 6.08 -9.87 -9.30
CA ILE A 66 5.57 -10.72 -8.20
C ILE A 66 4.05 -10.57 -8.07
N ASP A 67 3.53 -9.35 -8.20
CA ASP A 67 2.13 -9.01 -8.02
C ASP A 67 1.67 -7.95 -9.02
N SER A 68 1.29 -8.41 -10.20
CA SER A 68 0.82 -7.55 -11.30
C SER A 68 -0.49 -6.82 -10.97
N THR A 69 -1.20 -7.18 -9.90
CA THR A 69 -2.45 -6.49 -9.55
C THR A 69 -2.20 -5.12 -8.91
N ALA A 70 -1.00 -4.91 -8.34
CA ALA A 70 -0.61 -3.66 -7.72
C ALA A 70 -0.41 -2.53 -8.74
N SER A 71 -0.05 -2.85 -9.99
CA SER A 71 0.26 -1.83 -11.03
C SER A 71 -0.92 -0.97 -11.44
N ASN A 72 -2.15 -1.39 -11.12
CA ASN A 72 -3.37 -0.65 -11.44
C ASN A 72 -3.87 0.22 -10.28
N LEU A 73 -3.15 0.25 -9.15
CA LEU A 73 -3.54 1.02 -7.99
C LEU A 73 -3.20 2.50 -8.16
N THR A 74 -4.17 3.31 -7.74
CA THR A 74 -4.04 4.76 -7.66
C THR A 74 -4.30 5.18 -6.22
N LEU A 75 -3.26 5.65 -5.52
CA LEU A 75 -3.33 6.04 -4.12
C LEU A 75 -2.92 7.48 -3.93
N LYS A 76 -3.70 8.22 -3.14
CA LYS A 76 -3.34 9.59 -2.72
C LYS A 76 -2.21 9.52 -1.71
N GLU A 77 -1.41 10.58 -1.64
CA GLU A 77 -0.49 10.78 -0.51
C GLU A 77 -1.29 10.64 0.79
N GLY A 78 -0.79 9.86 1.74
CA GLY A 78 -1.53 9.51 2.95
C GLY A 78 -2.51 8.33 2.78
N GLY A 79 -2.60 7.72 1.60
CA GLY A 79 -3.55 6.67 1.28
C GLY A 79 -3.02 5.27 1.51
N ILE A 80 -3.92 4.34 1.83
CA ILE A 80 -3.61 2.91 1.98
C ILE A 80 -4.47 2.10 1.01
N ALA A 81 -3.89 1.12 0.32
CA ALA A 81 -4.62 0.03 -0.30
C ALA A 81 -4.45 -1.25 0.51
N LEU A 82 -5.54 -1.97 0.76
CA LEU A 82 -5.55 -3.27 1.42
C LEU A 82 -6.27 -4.28 0.54
N ARG A 83 -5.76 -5.50 0.54
CA ARG A 83 -6.50 -6.66 0.08
C ARG A 83 -6.43 -7.74 1.14
N VAL A 84 -7.57 -8.37 1.40
CA VAL A 84 -7.66 -9.47 2.35
C VAL A 84 -7.36 -10.77 1.62
N MET A 85 -6.51 -11.60 2.21
CA MET A 85 -6.25 -12.95 1.73
C MET A 85 -7.32 -13.89 2.31
N ASP A 86 -7.87 -14.77 1.48
CA ASP A 86 -8.72 -15.85 2.00
C ASP A 86 -7.89 -16.92 2.75
N LEU A 87 -8.56 -17.84 3.44
CA LEU A 87 -7.91 -18.93 4.18
C LEU A 87 -7.06 -19.87 3.31
N ARG A 88 -7.21 -19.81 1.98
CA ARG A 88 -6.43 -20.60 1.02
C ARG A 88 -5.24 -19.81 0.46
N GLY A 89 -5.01 -18.60 0.96
CA GLY A 89 -3.95 -17.72 0.47
C GLY A 89 -4.26 -17.11 -0.90
N VAL A 90 -5.53 -16.98 -1.27
CA VAL A 90 -5.94 -16.29 -2.50
C VAL A 90 -6.19 -14.81 -2.19
N PRO A 91 -5.55 -13.88 -2.92
CA PRO A 91 -5.79 -12.45 -2.73
C PRO A 91 -7.18 -12.05 -3.21
N GLY A 92 -7.92 -11.34 -2.34
CA GLY A 92 -9.16 -10.67 -2.71
C GLY A 92 -8.92 -9.37 -3.50
N ASN A 93 -9.99 -8.60 -3.69
CA ASN A 93 -9.91 -7.30 -4.35
C ASN A 93 -9.24 -6.26 -3.45
N TRP A 94 -8.52 -5.34 -4.08
CA TRP A 94 -8.00 -4.14 -3.42
C TRP A 94 -9.14 -3.22 -3.00
N LYS A 95 -9.01 -2.66 -1.80
CA LYS A 95 -9.80 -1.57 -1.26
C LYS A 95 -8.87 -0.46 -0.85
N THR A 96 -9.24 0.79 -1.09
CA THR A 96 -8.43 1.96 -0.77
C THR A 96 -9.07 2.78 0.36
N TYR A 97 -8.24 3.38 1.18
CA TYR A 97 -8.62 4.13 2.38
C TYR A 97 -7.77 5.40 2.53
N GLY A 98 -8.25 6.33 3.37
CA GLY A 98 -7.62 7.64 3.60
C GLY A 98 -8.04 8.70 2.56
N PRO A 99 -7.23 9.75 2.32
CA PRO A 99 -5.87 9.95 2.83
C PRO A 99 -5.82 10.41 4.29
N TRP A 100 -4.75 10.04 4.99
CA TRP A 100 -4.44 10.40 6.37
C TRP A 100 -3.06 11.09 6.49
N SER A 101 -2.73 11.60 7.67
CA SER A 101 -1.40 12.13 7.96
C SER A 101 -0.36 11.01 8.12
N ASP A 102 0.92 11.33 7.89
CA ASP A 102 2.04 10.40 8.11
C ASP A 102 2.03 9.84 9.55
N GLU A 103 1.72 10.68 10.55
CA GLU A 103 1.58 10.26 11.94
C GLU A 103 0.50 9.17 12.14
N HIS A 104 -0.65 9.33 11.46
CA HIS A 104 -1.72 8.33 11.53
C HIS A 104 -1.33 7.04 10.78
N LEU A 105 -0.61 7.15 9.68
CA LEU A 105 -0.09 5.98 8.96
C LEU A 105 0.92 5.19 9.81
N ASP A 106 1.80 5.90 10.53
CA ASP A 106 2.74 5.30 11.48
C ASP A 106 2.00 4.58 12.62
N GLU A 107 0.95 5.19 13.18
CA GLU A 107 0.10 4.56 14.19
C GLU A 107 -0.60 3.29 13.67
N LEU A 108 -1.10 3.30 12.42
CA LEU A 108 -1.71 2.13 11.78
C LEU A 108 -0.69 1.01 11.53
N LEU A 109 0.56 1.35 11.24
CA LEU A 109 1.64 0.36 11.14
C LEU A 109 2.00 -0.23 12.50
N GLN A 110 2.16 0.60 13.53
CA GLN A 110 2.52 0.17 14.87
C GLN A 110 1.43 -0.68 15.53
N SER A 111 0.17 -0.31 15.35
CA SER A 111 -0.96 -1.05 15.92
C SER A 111 -1.24 -2.37 15.20
N GLY A 112 -0.77 -2.52 13.95
CA GLY A 112 -1.04 -3.68 13.10
C GLY A 112 -2.51 -3.84 12.71
N CYS A 113 -3.40 -3.00 13.21
CA CYS A 113 -4.84 -3.10 13.06
C CYS A 113 -5.34 -2.00 12.14
N ILE A 114 -5.97 -2.40 11.04
CA ILE A 114 -6.82 -1.51 10.25
C ILE A 114 -8.22 -2.05 10.44
N ASP A 115 -8.92 -1.48 11.41
CA ASP A 115 -10.26 -1.91 11.77
C ASP A 115 -11.27 -1.28 10.81
N ASP A 116 -11.90 -2.10 9.96
CA ASP A 116 -12.98 -1.70 9.06
C ASP A 116 -14.19 -1.11 9.85
N VAL A 117 -14.22 -1.25 11.19
CA VAL A 117 -15.36 -0.95 12.07
C VAL A 117 -15.19 0.33 12.91
N HIS A 118 -13.98 0.88 13.06
CA HIS A 118 -13.71 1.90 14.09
C HIS A 118 -13.03 3.20 13.66
N ASN A 119 -12.84 3.44 12.37
CA ASN A 119 -12.45 4.76 11.90
C ASN A 119 -13.34 5.20 10.75
N ASP A 120 -13.43 6.51 10.53
CA ASP A 120 -14.11 7.19 9.42
C ASP A 120 -13.55 6.75 8.04
N LEU A 121 -13.71 5.47 7.71
CA LEU A 121 -13.36 4.89 6.43
C LEU A 121 -14.45 5.33 5.47
N THR A 122 -14.28 6.54 4.92
CA THR A 122 -15.06 6.96 3.78
C THR A 122 -14.46 6.21 2.59
N PRO A 123 -15.16 5.21 2.01
CA PRO A 123 -14.69 4.58 0.79
C PRO A 123 -14.59 5.68 -0.27
N TRP A 124 -13.46 5.74 -0.96
CA TRP A 124 -13.32 6.67 -2.07
C TRP A 124 -13.70 5.96 -3.37
N ASP A 125 -15.00 5.73 -3.53
CA ASP A 125 -15.63 5.59 -4.85
C ASP A 125 -15.92 6.99 -5.43
#